data_AF-A0A0M6Y7T9-F1
#
_entry.id   AF-A0A0M6Y7T9-F1
#
_cell.length_a   1.000
_cell.length_b   1.000
_cell.length_c   1.000
_cell.angle_alpha   90.00
_cell.angle_beta   90.00
_cell.angle_gamma   90.00
#
_symmetry.space_group_name_H-M   'P 1'
#
loop_
_entity.id
_entity.type
_entity.pdbx_description
1 polymer ?
#
loop_
_entity_poly.entity_id
_entity_poly.type
_entity_poly.pdbx_seq_one_letter_code
_entity_poly.pdbx_strand_id
1 'polypeptide(L)'
;MRCNYCGTNVDQPCISEAEARAECKMDDDTLAAFDEEASVYVMTTREVPTAADVFSELPKYEGDEDALMAVFRDAVDQCLKGKGDERHGHGNSLTDQPIYTIVRGMGADVGKGGLIFQAAKKMMEAAQMPPDRAYREILGALVYANVAADFARRGEW
;
A
#
# COMPACT_ATOMS: atom_id res chain seq x y z
N MET A 1 9.82 2.47 14.56
CA MET A 1 8.40 2.04 14.56
C MET A 1 7.51 3.26 14.37
N ARG A 2 6.27 3.14 13.87
CA ARG A 2 5.40 4.30 13.63
C ARG A 2 4.16 4.23 14.54
N CYS A 3 3.87 5.31 15.26
CA CYS A 3 2.72 5.40 16.15
C CYS A 3 1.40 5.46 15.35
N ASN A 4 0.43 4.62 15.69
CA ASN A 4 -0.87 4.55 14.98
C ASN A 4 -1.82 5.71 15.28
N TYR A 5 -1.57 6.48 16.36
CA TYR A 5 -2.40 7.63 16.72
C TYR A 5 -1.89 8.94 16.09
N CYS A 6 -0.59 9.23 16.22
CA CYS A 6 -0.03 10.51 15.74
C CYS A 6 0.86 10.38 14.51
N GLY A 7 1.17 9.15 14.05
CA GLY A 7 1.99 8.92 12.87
C GLY A 7 3.49 9.18 13.04
N THR A 8 3.97 9.52 14.25
CA THR A 8 5.39 9.81 14.54
C THR A 8 6.23 8.54 14.53
N ASN A 9 7.47 8.64 14.04
CA ASN A 9 8.45 7.57 14.12
C ASN A 9 9.11 7.56 15.51
N VAL A 10 9.05 6.42 16.19
CA VAL A 10 9.61 6.19 17.53
C VAL A 10 10.56 4.98 17.53
N ASP A 11 11.59 5.05 18.36
CA ASP A 11 12.62 3.99 18.47
C ASP A 11 12.20 2.86 19.39
N GLN A 12 11.28 3.12 20.33
CA GLN A 12 10.68 2.13 21.24
C GLN A 12 9.17 2.38 21.40
N PRO A 13 8.38 1.37 21.83
CA PRO A 13 7.02 1.61 22.31
C PRO A 13 7.04 2.65 23.42
N CYS A 14 6.24 3.70 23.29
CA CYS A 14 5.83 4.43 24.48
C CYS A 14 5.14 3.40 25.39
N ILE A 15 5.43 3.39 26.68
CA ILE A 15 4.77 2.50 27.66
C ILE A 15 4.01 3.31 28.72
N SER A 16 4.06 4.65 28.61
CA SER A 16 3.38 5.61 29.46
C SER A 16 2.84 6.83 28.71
N GLU A 17 1.88 7.53 29.31
CA GLU A 17 1.34 8.81 28.81
C GLU A 17 2.43 9.89 28.70
N ALA A 18 3.40 9.88 29.64
CA ALA A 18 4.51 10.81 29.66
C ALA A 18 5.42 10.66 28.43
N GLU A 19 5.70 9.43 28.02
CA GLU A 19 6.46 9.13 26.80
C GLU A 19 5.65 9.47 25.53
N ALA A 20 4.34 9.21 25.53
CA ALA A 20 3.46 9.60 24.42
C ALA A 20 3.40 11.13 24.22
N ARG A 21 3.41 11.91 25.30
CA ARG A 21 3.50 13.38 25.22
C ARG A 21 4.87 13.85 24.73
N ALA A 22 5.95 13.26 25.23
CA ALA A 22 7.32 13.68 24.92
C ALA A 22 7.76 13.31 23.49
N GLU A 23 7.44 12.09 23.04
CA GLU A 23 7.91 11.55 21.75
C GLU A 23 6.88 11.71 20.63
N CYS A 24 5.59 11.64 20.95
CA CYS A 24 4.51 11.57 19.96
C CYS A 24 3.68 12.87 19.82
N LYS A 25 3.97 13.92 20.62
CA LYS A 25 3.30 15.24 20.59
C LYS A 25 1.76 15.17 20.53
N MET A 26 1.18 14.18 21.20
CA MET A 26 -0.27 13.98 21.21
C MET A 26 -0.95 15.12 21.96
N ASP A 27 -2.04 15.65 21.40
CA ASP A 27 -2.87 16.67 22.04
C ASP A 27 -3.83 16.06 23.08
N ASP A 28 -4.41 16.91 23.91
CA ASP A 28 -5.27 16.49 25.03
C ASP A 28 -6.55 15.78 24.56
N ASP A 29 -7.05 16.06 23.36
CA ASP A 29 -8.21 15.37 22.78
C ASP A 29 -7.86 13.94 22.34
N THR A 30 -6.66 13.74 21.78
CA THR A 30 -6.14 12.42 21.41
C THR A 30 -5.84 11.57 22.65
N LEU A 31 -5.44 12.20 23.74
CA LEU A 31 -5.24 11.56 25.05
C LEU A 31 -6.55 11.34 25.81
N ALA A 32 -7.65 12.02 25.48
CA ALA A 32 -8.95 11.77 26.09
C ALA A 32 -9.66 10.54 25.50
N ALA A 33 -9.28 10.12 24.28
CA ALA A 33 -9.70 8.85 23.66
C ALA A 33 -8.89 7.63 24.17
N PHE A 34 -8.07 7.83 25.20
CA PHE A 34 -7.20 6.86 25.86
C PHE A 34 -8.01 6.02 26.85
N ASP A 35 -7.96 4.71 26.69
CA ASP A 35 -8.55 3.75 27.63
C ASP A 35 -7.40 3.00 28.33
N GLU A 36 -7.19 3.29 29.62
CA GLU A 36 -6.14 2.69 30.44
C GLU A 36 -6.30 1.16 30.59
N GLU A 37 -7.52 0.61 30.50
CA GLU A 37 -7.78 -0.82 30.68
C GLU A 37 -7.50 -1.66 29.42
N ALA A 38 -7.36 -1.03 28.24
CA ALA A 38 -7.07 -1.71 26.96
C ALA A 38 -5.57 -1.75 26.61
N SER A 39 -4.70 -1.30 27.52
CA SER A 39 -3.30 -0.91 27.27
C SER A 39 -2.29 -2.06 27.18
N VAL A 40 -2.45 -2.94 26.19
CA VAL A 40 -1.25 -3.43 25.49
C VAL A 40 -0.98 -2.41 24.39
N TYR A 41 0.16 -1.73 24.47
CA TYR A 41 0.67 -0.94 23.34
C TYR A 41 0.80 -1.86 22.14
N VAL A 42 -0.25 -1.94 21.31
CA VAL A 42 -0.20 -2.67 20.04
C VAL A 42 0.53 -1.76 19.04
N MET A 43 1.82 -1.58 19.31
CA MET A 43 2.83 -1.28 18.33
C MET A 43 2.91 -2.51 17.45
N THR A 44 2.06 -2.60 16.42
CA THR A 44 2.26 -3.66 15.44
C THR A 44 3.56 -3.32 14.71
N THR A 45 4.64 -4.04 15.02
CA THR A 45 5.47 -4.52 13.92
C THR A 45 4.53 -5.41 13.12
N ARG A 46 3.77 -4.85 12.18
CA ARG A 46 3.15 -5.69 11.17
C ARG A 46 4.34 -6.22 10.38
N GLU A 47 4.89 -7.35 10.82
CA GLU A 47 5.62 -8.23 9.93
C GLU A 47 4.70 -8.39 8.75
N VAL A 48 5.14 -7.81 7.64
CA VAL A 48 4.36 -7.81 6.43
C VAL A 48 4.44 -9.24 5.93
N PRO A 49 3.34 -10.02 5.97
CA PRO A 49 3.40 -11.42 5.59
C PRO A 49 3.92 -11.49 4.16
N THR A 50 4.85 -12.41 3.93
CA THR A 50 5.38 -12.67 2.60
C THR A 50 4.24 -13.19 1.72
N ALA A 51 4.43 -13.12 0.40
CA ALA A 51 3.48 -13.74 -0.51
C ALA A 51 3.25 -15.23 -0.15
N ALA A 52 4.32 -15.95 0.24
CA ALA A 52 4.23 -17.34 0.65
C ALA A 52 3.35 -17.53 1.89
N ASP A 53 3.47 -16.64 2.89
CA ASP A 53 2.66 -16.72 4.11
C ASP A 53 1.18 -16.53 3.77
N VAL A 54 0.84 -15.51 2.98
CA VAL A 54 -0.53 -15.24 2.55
C VAL A 54 -1.10 -16.41 1.74
N PHE A 55 -0.36 -16.91 0.74
CA PHE A 55 -0.84 -18.00 -0.11
C PHE A 55 -0.95 -19.34 0.61
N SER A 56 -0.17 -19.56 1.68
CA SER A 56 -0.25 -20.78 2.48
C SER A 56 -1.51 -20.87 3.35
N GLU A 57 -2.09 -19.72 3.70
CA GLU A 57 -3.26 -19.61 4.58
C GLU A 57 -4.58 -19.44 3.81
N LEU A 58 -4.54 -19.24 2.49
CA LEU A 58 -5.76 -19.12 1.71
C LEU A 58 -6.53 -20.45 1.73
N PRO A 59 -7.86 -20.42 1.97
CA PRO A 59 -8.68 -21.61 1.81
C PRO A 59 -8.56 -22.11 0.38
N LYS A 60 -8.18 -23.37 0.19
CA LYS A 60 -8.10 -24.01 -1.13
C LYS A 60 -9.49 -23.98 -1.76
N TYR A 61 -9.68 -23.12 -2.76
CA TYR A 61 -10.91 -23.08 -3.54
C TYR A 61 -10.80 -24.07 -4.70
N GLU A 62 -11.77 -24.98 -4.84
CA GLU A 62 -11.89 -25.80 -6.05
C GLU A 62 -12.43 -24.92 -7.20
N GLY A 63 -11.52 -24.39 -8.02
CA GLY A 63 -11.82 -23.62 -9.23
C GLY A 63 -11.53 -22.10 -9.16
N ASP A 64 -11.31 -21.50 -10.34
CA ASP A 64 -11.10 -20.07 -10.65
C ASP A 64 -9.96 -19.29 -9.95
N GLU A 65 -9.31 -19.84 -8.92
CA GLU A 65 -8.09 -19.25 -8.33
C GLU A 65 -7.01 -19.07 -9.41
N ASP A 66 -6.84 -20.06 -10.29
CA ASP A 66 -5.88 -20.00 -11.39
C ASP A 66 -6.18 -18.86 -12.38
N ALA A 67 -7.47 -18.59 -12.65
CA ALA A 67 -7.88 -17.52 -13.56
C ALA A 67 -7.65 -16.13 -12.93
N LEU A 68 -7.99 -15.97 -11.65
CA LEU A 68 -7.72 -14.75 -10.89
C LEU A 68 -6.21 -14.48 -10.78
N MET A 69 -5.46 -15.52 -10.41
CA MET A 69 -4.01 -15.43 -10.25
C MET A 69 -3.29 -15.21 -11.57
N ALA A 70 -3.83 -15.70 -12.70
CA ALA A 70 -3.29 -15.38 -14.02
C ALA A 70 -3.30 -13.87 -14.28
N VAL A 71 -4.41 -13.18 -14.02
CA VAL A 71 -4.51 -11.73 -14.22
C VAL A 71 -3.56 -10.96 -13.29
N PHE A 72 -3.44 -11.36 -12.02
CA PHE A 72 -2.50 -10.73 -11.11
C PHE A 72 -1.03 -10.98 -11.51
N ARG A 73 -0.70 -12.18 -11.98
CA ARG A 73 0.63 -12.50 -12.51
C ARG A 73 0.94 -11.65 -13.73
N ASP A 74 -0.01 -11.47 -14.64
CA ASP A 74 0.17 -10.61 -15.81
C ASP A 74 0.39 -9.14 -15.41
N ALA A 75 -0.31 -8.65 -14.38
CA ALA A 75 -0.11 -7.29 -13.86
C ALA A 75 1.29 -7.13 -13.24
N VAL A 76 1.75 -8.13 -12.47
CA VAL A 76 3.11 -8.18 -11.92
C VAL A 76 4.14 -8.20 -13.04
N ASP A 77 3.95 -9.04 -14.06
CA ASP A 77 4.84 -9.13 -15.21
C ASP A 77 4.91 -7.80 -15.98
N GLN A 78 3.77 -7.16 -16.22
CA GLN A 78 3.70 -5.84 -16.85
C GLN A 78 4.40 -4.75 -16.01
N CYS A 79 4.31 -4.83 -14.68
CA CYS A 79 4.97 -3.90 -13.77
C CYS A 79 6.49 -4.09 -13.77
N LEU A 80 6.94 -5.34 -13.66
CA LEU A 80 8.35 -5.70 -13.45
C LEU A 80 9.16 -5.85 -14.74
N LYS A 81 8.53 -6.12 -15.89
CA LYS A 81 9.21 -6.33 -17.18
C LYS A 81 8.68 -5.44 -18.31
N GLY A 82 7.54 -4.80 -18.11
CA GLY A 82 6.93 -3.94 -19.12
C GLY A 82 7.55 -2.53 -19.13
N LYS A 83 6.75 -1.54 -19.53
CA LYS A 83 7.16 -0.12 -19.57
C LYS A 83 7.73 0.39 -18.23
N GLY A 84 7.34 -0.22 -17.11
CA GLY A 84 7.91 0.06 -15.79
C GLY A 84 9.41 -0.17 -15.78
N ASP A 85 9.89 -1.31 -16.26
CA ASP A 85 11.30 -1.64 -16.34
C ASP A 85 12.03 -0.81 -17.41
N GLU A 86 11.48 -0.76 -18.62
CA GLU A 86 12.08 -0.05 -19.77
C GLU A 86 12.20 1.46 -19.58
N ARG A 87 11.30 2.08 -18.80
CA ARG A 87 11.26 3.56 -18.61
C ARG A 87 11.71 4.01 -17.23
N HIS A 88 11.58 3.15 -16.22
CA HIS A 88 11.75 3.52 -14.81
C HIS A 88 12.40 2.44 -13.94
N GLY A 89 12.67 1.24 -14.50
CA GLY A 89 13.22 0.10 -13.78
C GLY A 89 14.61 0.41 -13.31
N HIS A 90 15.53 0.75 -14.22
CA HIS A 90 16.92 1.15 -13.93
C HIS A 90 17.65 0.27 -12.89
N GLY A 91 17.17 -0.96 -12.59
CA GLY A 91 17.65 -1.80 -11.49
C GLY A 91 17.13 -1.45 -10.07
N ASN A 92 16.23 -0.48 -9.93
CA ASN A 92 15.66 -0.03 -8.66
C ASN A 92 14.55 -0.95 -8.15
N SER A 93 14.43 -1.05 -6.83
CA SER A 93 13.31 -1.73 -6.19
C SER A 93 11.99 -1.04 -6.54
N LEU A 94 10.87 -1.78 -6.55
CA LEU A 94 9.55 -1.24 -6.88
C LEU A 94 9.21 0.02 -6.05
N THR A 95 9.59 0.03 -4.77
CA THR A 95 9.32 1.14 -3.84
C THR A 95 10.18 2.38 -4.07
N ASP A 96 11.20 2.29 -4.91
CA ASP A 96 12.08 3.40 -5.30
C ASP A 96 11.73 3.97 -6.68
N GLN A 97 10.76 3.36 -7.38
CA GLN A 97 10.30 3.84 -8.67
C GLN A 97 9.43 5.10 -8.54
N PRO A 98 9.29 5.91 -9.62
CA PRO A 98 8.51 7.15 -9.62
C PRO A 98 7.09 7.02 -9.07
N ILE A 99 6.43 5.87 -9.27
CA ILE A 99 5.07 5.63 -8.77
C ILE A 99 4.98 5.70 -7.24
N TYR A 100 6.08 5.42 -6.51
CA TYR A 100 6.17 5.60 -5.05
C TYR A 100 6.77 6.95 -4.67
N THR A 101 7.88 7.35 -5.32
CA THR A 101 8.60 8.57 -4.93
C THR A 101 7.81 9.84 -5.22
N ILE A 102 7.00 9.88 -6.28
CA ILE A 102 6.09 11.01 -6.57
C ILE A 102 5.02 11.12 -5.49
N VAL A 103 4.42 10.00 -5.06
CA VAL A 103 3.39 9.99 -4.02
C VAL A 103 3.94 10.55 -2.71
N ARG A 104 5.14 10.10 -2.31
CA ARG A 104 5.82 10.62 -1.12
C ARG A 104 6.20 12.10 -1.26
N GLY A 105 6.65 12.52 -2.44
CA GLY A 105 7.08 13.89 -2.71
C GLY A 105 5.95 14.91 -2.83
N MET A 106 4.76 14.50 -3.25
CA MET A 106 3.58 15.37 -3.40
C MET A 106 2.78 15.56 -2.11
N GLY A 107 3.14 14.86 -1.03
CA GLY A 107 2.36 14.82 0.20
C GLY A 107 1.18 13.85 0.13
N ALA A 108 0.70 13.46 1.30
CA ALA A 108 -0.19 12.30 1.46
C ALA A 108 -1.49 12.42 0.63
N ASP A 109 -2.17 13.57 0.67
CA ASP A 109 -3.48 13.71 0.03
C ASP A 109 -3.40 13.77 -1.50
N VAL A 110 -2.45 14.56 -2.03
CA VAL A 110 -2.25 14.71 -3.48
C VAL A 110 -1.67 13.43 -4.08
N GLY A 111 -0.71 12.80 -3.39
CA GLY A 111 -0.10 11.56 -3.83
C GLY A 111 -1.09 10.40 -3.89
N LYS A 112 -1.85 10.16 -2.80
CA LYS A 112 -2.88 9.10 -2.74
C LYS A 112 -3.99 9.36 -3.75
N GLY A 113 -4.45 10.61 -3.86
CA GLY A 113 -5.43 11.02 -4.85
C GLY A 113 -4.96 10.73 -6.29
N GLY A 114 -3.68 10.94 -6.58
CA GLY A 114 -3.06 10.61 -7.87
C GLY A 114 -3.12 9.11 -8.20
N LEU A 115 -2.86 8.23 -7.23
CA LEU A 115 -2.96 6.78 -7.44
C LEU A 115 -4.39 6.35 -7.78
N ILE A 116 -5.38 6.83 -7.00
CA ILE A 116 -6.80 6.53 -7.22
C ILE A 116 -7.25 7.05 -8.60
N PHE A 117 -6.90 8.30 -8.90
CA PHE A 117 -7.23 8.93 -10.17
C PHE A 117 -6.70 8.12 -11.36
N GLN A 118 -5.44 7.70 -11.31
CA GLN A 118 -4.84 6.95 -12.40
C GLN A 118 -5.44 5.54 -12.57
N ALA A 119 -5.76 4.86 -11.46
CA ALA A 119 -6.48 3.59 -11.53
C ALA A 119 -7.86 3.76 -12.20
N ALA A 120 -8.65 4.74 -11.75
CA ALA A 120 -9.97 5.01 -12.31
C ALA A 120 -9.90 5.42 -13.79
N LYS A 121 -8.97 6.34 -14.14
CA LYS A 121 -8.77 6.80 -15.51
C LYS A 121 -8.47 5.64 -16.46
N LYS A 122 -7.56 4.74 -16.08
CA LYS A 122 -7.19 3.58 -16.92
C LYS A 122 -8.34 2.62 -17.13
N MET A 123 -9.14 2.37 -16.09
CA MET A 123 -10.34 1.53 -16.22
C MET A 123 -11.38 2.17 -17.17
N MET A 124 -11.59 3.49 -17.07
CA MET A 124 -12.48 4.22 -17.97
C MET A 124 -11.98 4.23 -19.42
N GLU A 125 -10.68 4.43 -19.63
CA GLU A 125 -10.06 4.38 -20.95
C GLU A 125 -10.17 2.99 -21.57
N ALA A 126 -9.94 1.93 -20.79
CA ALA A 126 -10.04 0.54 -21.25
C ALA A 126 -11.44 0.19 -21.78
N ALA A 127 -12.50 0.73 -21.17
CA ALA A 127 -13.88 0.49 -21.60
C ALA A 127 -14.17 0.99 -23.03
N GLN A 128 -13.32 1.86 -23.58
CA GLN A 128 -13.45 2.44 -24.92
C GLN A 128 -12.44 1.85 -25.93
N MET A 129 -11.76 0.76 -25.58
CA MET A 129 -10.68 0.18 -26.37
C MET A 129 -10.98 -1.24 -26.89
N PRO A 130 -10.29 -1.68 -27.96
CA PRO A 130 -10.28 -3.09 -28.35
C PRO A 130 -9.73 -3.99 -27.23
N PRO A 131 -10.15 -5.26 -27.14
CA PRO A 131 -9.84 -6.16 -26.01
C PRO A 131 -8.36 -6.20 -25.58
N ASP A 132 -7.44 -6.39 -26.52
CA ASP A 132 -5.99 -6.49 -26.20
C ASP A 132 -5.40 -5.19 -25.64
N ARG A 133 -5.97 -4.05 -26.00
CA ARG A 133 -5.55 -2.73 -25.49
C ARG A 133 -6.22 -2.44 -24.16
N ALA A 134 -7.50 -2.75 -24.04
CA ALA A 134 -8.25 -2.68 -22.80
C ALA A 134 -7.57 -3.51 -21.70
N TYR A 135 -7.17 -4.75 -22.01
CA TYR A 135 -6.51 -5.63 -21.06
C TYR A 135 -5.23 -5.01 -20.49
N ARG A 136 -4.33 -4.49 -21.35
CA ARG A 136 -3.10 -3.83 -20.90
C ARG A 136 -3.34 -2.58 -20.04
N GLU A 137 -4.38 -1.81 -20.34
CA GLU A 137 -4.76 -0.65 -19.52
C GLU A 137 -5.33 -1.09 -18.16
N ILE A 138 -6.14 -2.15 -18.12
CA ILE A 138 -6.64 -2.76 -16.88
C ILE A 138 -5.48 -3.27 -16.03
N LEU A 139 -4.51 -3.98 -16.61
CA LEU A 139 -3.30 -4.39 -15.88
C LEU A 139 -2.56 -3.18 -15.29
N GLY A 140 -2.51 -2.06 -16.02
CA GLY A 140 -1.94 -0.81 -15.49
C GLY A 140 -2.75 -0.24 -14.32
N ALA A 141 -4.08 -0.30 -14.37
CA ALA A 141 -4.94 0.12 -13.27
C ALA A 141 -4.72 -0.73 -12.00
N LEU A 142 -4.54 -2.04 -12.16
CA LEU A 142 -4.23 -2.95 -11.06
C LEU A 142 -2.91 -2.59 -10.37
N VAL A 143 -1.90 -2.15 -11.12
CA VAL A 143 -0.62 -1.68 -10.54
C VAL A 143 -0.83 -0.44 -9.67
N TYR A 144 -1.59 0.56 -10.13
CA TYR A 144 -1.89 1.75 -9.32
C TYR A 144 -2.69 1.39 -8.05
N ALA A 145 -3.69 0.51 -8.18
CA ALA A 145 -4.46 0.02 -7.04
C ALA A 145 -3.59 -0.75 -6.04
N ASN A 146 -2.65 -1.58 -6.54
CA ASN A 146 -1.71 -2.31 -5.70
C ASN A 146 -0.78 -1.37 -4.93
N VAL A 147 -0.24 -0.33 -5.58
CA VAL A 147 0.60 0.68 -4.89
C VAL A 147 -0.21 1.38 -3.80
N ALA A 148 -1.44 1.80 -4.10
CA ALA A 148 -2.33 2.39 -3.10
C ALA A 148 -2.57 1.44 -1.91
N ALA A 149 -2.83 0.16 -2.18
CA ALA A 149 -2.99 -0.85 -1.15
C ALA A 149 -1.70 -1.07 -0.34
N ASP A 150 -0.51 -0.98 -0.94
CA ASP A 150 0.76 -1.10 -0.21
C ASP A 150 0.99 0.09 0.72
N PHE A 151 0.68 1.32 0.28
CA PHE A 151 0.69 2.51 1.16
C PHE A 151 -0.25 2.30 2.37
N ALA A 152 -1.48 1.82 2.14
CA ALA A 152 -2.43 1.49 3.22
C ALA A 152 -1.91 0.39 4.14
N ARG A 153 -1.35 -0.68 3.58
CA ARG A 153 -0.78 -1.80 4.32
C ARG A 153 0.38 -1.39 5.22
N ARG A 154 1.18 -0.40 4.80
CA ARG A 154 2.32 0.16 5.54
C ARG A 154 1.92 1.28 6.53
N GLY A 155 0.65 1.66 6.59
CA GLY A 155 0.18 2.79 7.41
C GLY A 155 0.59 4.16 6.86
N GLU A 156 0.98 4.24 5.59
CA GLU A 156 1.33 5.47 4.87
C GLU A 156 0.13 6.07 4.10
N TRP A 157 -1.08 5.56 4.36
CA TRP A 157 -2.35 6.08 3.81
C TRP A 157 -2.92 7.24 4.62
#